data_AF-A0A257A246-F1
#
_entry.id   AF-A0A257A246-F1
#
_cell.length_a   1.000
_cell.length_b   1.000
_cell.length_c   1.000
_cell.angle_alpha   90.00
_cell.angle_beta   90.00
_cell.angle_gamma   90.00
#
_symmetry.space_group_name_H-M   'P 1'
#
loop_
_entity.id
_entity.type
_entity.pdbx_description
1 polymer ?
#
loop_
_entity_poly.entity_id
_entity_poly.type
_entity_poly.pdbx_seq_one_letter_code
_entity_poly.pdbx_strand_id
1 'polypeptide(L)'
;MRVKYREEDYIKAERAYTEAYGELKKLRADLENIERNLEEWMRERKNLEDDIHNLEKEIEKGEKLKDIEAWLKDKFISALESIEKRRMALINEEFRALFESWFQELLGESEYEATIDENFEPRITYEKYDMPIGSLSGGERTSVALAYRLSLNTMVKRSLGLKTNLLILDEPTDGFSKDQLYKLKDIFDKMDTDQIIIVTHEKELINIADVVYHVEKVGGKSRIILRQAQ
;
A
#
# COMPACT_ATOMS: atom_id res chain seq x y z
N MET A 1 -100.78 -61.71 10.77
CA MET A 1 -99.69 -61.22 11.64
C MET A 1 -98.29 -61.41 11.01
N ARG A 2 -98.12 -61.25 9.68
CA ARG A 2 -96.83 -61.54 8.99
C ARG A 2 -96.31 -60.43 8.08
N VAL A 3 -96.93 -59.24 8.08
CA VAL A 3 -96.55 -58.09 7.22
C VAL A 3 -95.88 -56.96 8.02
N LYS A 4 -96.19 -56.77 9.31
CA LYS A 4 -95.57 -55.73 10.17
C LYS A 4 -94.06 -55.90 10.41
N TYR A 5 -93.55 -57.14 10.33
CA TYR A 5 -92.13 -57.41 10.56
C TYR A 5 -91.21 -56.89 9.44
N ARG A 6 -91.72 -56.64 8.22
CA ARG A 6 -90.91 -56.15 7.09
C ARG A 6 -90.72 -54.62 7.08
N GLU A 7 -91.60 -53.87 7.72
CA GLU A 7 -91.63 -52.40 7.65
C GLU A 7 -90.71 -51.76 8.70
N GLU A 8 -90.66 -52.33 9.91
CA GLU A 8 -89.72 -51.90 10.96
C GLU A 8 -88.26 -52.18 10.60
N ASP A 9 -87.99 -53.32 9.96
CA ASP A 9 -86.66 -53.68 9.47
C ASP A 9 -86.23 -52.78 8.29
N TYR A 10 -87.17 -52.39 7.43
CA TYR A 10 -86.94 -51.44 6.34
C TYR A 10 -86.59 -50.03 6.87
N ILE A 11 -87.34 -49.51 7.83
CA ILE A 11 -87.09 -48.19 8.44
C ILE A 11 -85.74 -48.17 9.19
N LYS A 12 -85.38 -49.27 9.87
CA LYS A 12 -84.06 -49.39 10.51
C LYS A 12 -82.93 -49.41 9.49
N ALA A 13 -83.09 -50.14 8.39
CA ALA A 13 -82.11 -50.18 7.31
C ALA A 13 -81.97 -48.80 6.61
N GLU A 14 -83.07 -48.08 6.40
CA GLU A 14 -83.08 -46.75 5.80
C GLU A 14 -82.39 -45.70 6.69
N ARG A 15 -82.61 -45.75 8.01
CA ARG A 15 -81.90 -44.90 8.98
C ARG A 15 -80.40 -45.20 9.01
N ALA A 16 -80.02 -46.47 9.09
CA ALA A 16 -78.62 -46.89 9.06
C ALA A 16 -77.94 -46.49 7.74
N TYR A 17 -78.65 -46.61 6.62
CA TYR A 17 -78.16 -46.13 5.32
C TYR A 17 -77.92 -44.62 5.31
N THR A 18 -78.87 -43.84 5.84
CA THR A 18 -78.78 -42.37 5.87
C THR A 18 -77.64 -41.90 6.78
N GLU A 19 -77.47 -42.55 7.94
CA GLU A 19 -76.39 -42.27 8.89
C GLU A 19 -75.02 -42.61 8.29
N ALA A 20 -74.86 -43.82 7.74
CA ALA A 20 -73.65 -44.24 7.04
C ALA A 20 -73.34 -43.34 5.82
N TYR A 21 -74.36 -42.90 5.09
CA TYR A 21 -74.18 -41.96 3.97
C TYR A 21 -73.73 -40.57 4.44
N GLY A 22 -74.24 -40.09 5.58
CA GLY A 22 -73.81 -38.84 6.20
C GLY A 22 -72.37 -38.89 6.69
N GLU A 23 -71.96 -40.00 7.30
CA GLU A 23 -70.57 -40.27 7.71
C GLU A 23 -69.64 -40.35 6.50
N LEU A 24 -70.02 -41.09 5.46
CA LEU A 24 -69.27 -41.19 4.20
C LEU A 24 -69.04 -39.81 3.58
N LYS A 25 -70.05 -38.93 3.61
CA LYS A 25 -69.94 -37.56 3.06
C LYS A 25 -68.96 -36.69 3.87
N LYS A 26 -68.95 -36.82 5.20
CA LYS A 26 -67.99 -36.12 6.06
C LYS A 26 -66.57 -36.63 5.81
N LEU A 27 -66.38 -37.95 5.82
CA LEU A 27 -65.08 -38.57 5.53
C LEU A 27 -64.52 -38.13 4.18
N ARG A 28 -65.38 -38.00 3.16
CA ARG A 28 -64.96 -37.54 1.83
C ARG A 28 -64.50 -36.08 1.84
N ALA A 29 -65.20 -35.20 2.54
CA ALA A 29 -64.79 -33.79 2.66
C ALA A 29 -63.49 -33.64 3.47
N ASP A 30 -63.30 -34.47 4.49
CA ASP A 30 -62.05 -34.52 5.26
C ASP A 30 -60.90 -35.04 4.40
N LEU A 31 -61.13 -36.09 3.59
CA LEU A 31 -60.17 -36.63 2.63
C LEU A 31 -59.71 -35.54 1.64
N GLU A 32 -60.64 -34.80 1.03
CA GLU A 32 -60.32 -33.72 0.07
C GLU A 32 -59.48 -32.60 0.71
N ASN A 33 -59.77 -32.25 1.97
CA ASN A 33 -58.97 -31.27 2.71
C ASN A 33 -57.57 -31.80 3.03
N ILE A 34 -57.44 -33.07 3.43
CA ILE A 34 -56.16 -33.72 3.71
C ILE A 34 -55.31 -33.78 2.44
N GLU A 35 -55.92 -34.14 1.30
CA GLU A 35 -55.24 -34.17 0.00
C GLU A 35 -54.72 -32.78 -0.41
N ARG A 36 -55.50 -31.72 -0.24
CA ARG A 36 -55.05 -30.35 -0.52
C ARG A 36 -53.87 -29.94 0.38
N ASN A 37 -53.97 -30.19 1.69
CA ASN A 37 -52.89 -29.88 2.61
C ASN A 37 -51.63 -30.67 2.30
N LEU A 38 -51.77 -31.93 1.87
CA LEU A 38 -50.65 -32.75 1.42
C LEU A 38 -49.96 -32.12 0.20
N GLU A 39 -50.71 -31.61 -0.79
CA GLU A 39 -50.14 -30.91 -1.95
C GLU A 39 -49.41 -29.61 -1.58
N GLU A 40 -49.94 -28.86 -0.63
CA GLU A 40 -49.31 -27.64 -0.12
C GLU A 40 -48.00 -27.97 0.61
N TRP A 41 -48.03 -28.91 1.55
CA TRP A 41 -46.83 -29.35 2.28
C TRP A 41 -45.78 -29.98 1.38
N MET A 42 -46.17 -30.69 0.32
CA MET A 42 -45.22 -31.21 -0.67
C MET A 42 -44.52 -30.08 -1.43
N ARG A 43 -45.23 -29.00 -1.78
CA ARG A 43 -44.63 -27.81 -2.41
C ARG A 43 -43.69 -27.08 -1.45
N GLU A 44 -44.13 -26.88 -0.21
CA GLU A 44 -43.32 -26.22 0.82
C GLU A 44 -42.04 -27.00 1.11
N ARG A 45 -42.14 -28.33 1.23
CA ARG A 45 -40.96 -29.20 1.41
C ARG A 45 -39.97 -29.04 0.27
N LYS A 46 -40.44 -29.00 -0.98
CA LYS A 46 -39.56 -28.82 -2.15
C LYS A 46 -38.85 -27.47 -2.12
N ASN A 47 -39.56 -26.38 -1.80
CA ASN A 47 -38.95 -25.06 -1.71
C ASN A 47 -37.87 -25.01 -0.61
N LEU A 48 -38.15 -25.61 0.55
CA LEU A 48 -37.18 -25.72 1.64
C LEU A 48 -35.96 -26.57 1.24
N GLU A 49 -36.16 -27.65 0.49
CA GLU A 49 -35.05 -28.46 -0.07
C GLU A 49 -34.16 -27.62 -1.02
N ASP A 50 -34.76 -26.79 -1.89
CA ASP A 50 -34.01 -25.90 -2.78
C ASP A 50 -33.27 -24.79 -2.01
N ASP A 51 -33.88 -24.24 -0.96
CA ASP A 51 -33.25 -23.22 -0.09
C ASP A 51 -32.07 -23.79 0.70
N ILE A 52 -32.20 -25.01 1.25
CA ILE A 52 -31.11 -25.71 1.93
C ILE A 52 -29.93 -25.90 0.98
N HIS A 53 -30.17 -26.36 -0.25
CA HIS A 53 -29.11 -26.56 -1.24
C HIS A 53 -28.39 -25.25 -1.59
N ASN A 54 -29.12 -24.13 -1.66
CA ASN A 54 -28.51 -22.82 -1.91
C ASN A 54 -27.68 -22.35 -0.72
N LEU A 55 -28.18 -22.52 0.51
CA LEU A 55 -27.45 -22.19 1.73
C LEU A 55 -26.18 -23.03 1.88
N GLU A 56 -26.22 -24.32 1.57
CA GLU A 56 -25.04 -25.20 1.58
C GLU A 56 -23.95 -24.70 0.63
N LYS A 57 -24.31 -24.23 -0.57
CA LYS A 57 -23.35 -23.62 -1.51
C LYS A 57 -22.74 -22.32 -0.99
N GLU A 58 -23.54 -21.48 -0.33
CA GLU A 58 -23.01 -20.25 0.27
C GLU A 58 -22.08 -20.53 1.45
N ILE A 59 -22.38 -21.58 2.24
CA ILE A 59 -21.48 -22.07 3.29
C ILE A 59 -20.14 -22.52 2.67
N GLU A 60 -20.17 -23.33 1.60
CA GLU A 60 -18.95 -23.80 0.93
C GLU A 60 -18.09 -22.62 0.41
N LYS A 61 -18.73 -21.59 -0.16
CA LYS A 61 -18.02 -20.36 -0.56
C LYS A 61 -17.41 -19.64 0.65
N GLY A 62 -18.16 -19.56 1.75
CA GLY A 62 -17.69 -18.96 3.00
C GLY A 62 -16.47 -19.68 3.59
N GLU A 63 -16.43 -21.01 3.52
CA GLU A 63 -15.28 -21.81 3.95
C GLU A 63 -14.05 -21.53 3.08
N LYS A 64 -14.20 -21.50 1.75
CA LYS A 64 -13.09 -21.13 0.84
C LYS A 64 -12.54 -19.73 1.12
N LEU A 65 -13.41 -18.77 1.46
CA LEU A 65 -12.97 -17.42 1.81
C LEU A 65 -12.20 -17.40 3.14
N LYS A 66 -12.61 -18.20 4.13
CA LYS A 66 -11.86 -18.35 5.38
C LYS A 66 -10.48 -18.95 5.15
N ASP A 67 -10.35 -19.94 4.27
CA ASP A 67 -9.06 -20.53 3.93
C ASP A 67 -8.12 -19.51 3.27
N ILE A 68 -8.65 -18.68 2.36
CA ILE A 68 -7.89 -17.58 1.74
C ILE A 68 -7.49 -16.54 2.79
N GLU A 69 -8.41 -16.15 3.68
CA GLU A 69 -8.14 -15.20 4.75
C GLU A 69 -7.00 -15.71 5.66
N ALA A 70 -7.08 -16.97 6.08
CA ALA A 70 -6.06 -17.62 6.90
C ALA A 70 -4.72 -17.66 6.17
N TRP A 71 -4.70 -18.05 4.89
CA TRP A 71 -3.48 -18.06 4.09
C TRP A 71 -2.86 -16.66 3.93
N LEU A 72 -3.69 -15.64 3.68
CA LEU A 72 -3.23 -14.26 3.56
C LEU A 72 -2.58 -13.78 4.86
N LYS A 73 -3.23 -14.01 6.00
CA LYS A 73 -2.73 -13.59 7.31
C LYS A 73 -1.49 -14.35 7.75
N ASP A 74 -1.52 -15.67 7.64
CA ASP A 74 -0.51 -16.53 8.27
C ASP A 74 0.71 -16.77 7.38
N LYS A 75 0.54 -16.69 6.05
CA LYS A 75 1.60 -17.01 5.08
C LYS A 75 2.00 -15.80 4.25
N PHE A 76 1.03 -15.14 3.62
CA PHE A 76 1.35 -14.07 2.66
C PHE A 76 1.98 -12.85 3.34
N ILE A 77 1.37 -12.33 4.41
CA ILE A 77 1.91 -11.16 5.12
C ILE A 77 3.33 -11.45 5.64
N SER A 78 3.53 -12.59 6.31
CA SER A 78 4.87 -12.94 6.82
C SER A 78 5.92 -13.12 5.72
N ALA A 79 5.53 -13.70 4.58
CA ALA A 79 6.41 -13.80 3.41
C ALA A 79 6.74 -12.41 2.84
N LEU A 80 5.75 -11.53 2.74
CA LEU A 80 5.90 -10.17 2.25
C LEU A 80 6.85 -9.35 3.16
N GLU A 81 6.62 -9.38 4.47
CA GLU A 81 7.49 -8.74 5.47
C GLU A 81 8.94 -9.24 5.36
N SER A 82 9.14 -10.55 5.16
CA SER A 82 10.46 -11.14 5.01
C SER A 82 11.16 -10.72 3.72
N ILE A 83 10.41 -10.51 2.63
CA ILE A 83 10.93 -9.99 1.36
C ILE A 83 11.28 -8.51 1.52
N GLU A 84 10.38 -7.74 2.10
CA GLU A 84 10.56 -6.30 2.33
C GLU A 84 11.79 -6.04 3.20
N LYS A 85 11.95 -6.74 4.32
CA LYS A 85 13.12 -6.61 5.19
C LYS A 85 14.43 -6.85 4.46
N ARG A 86 14.50 -7.89 3.62
CA ARG A 86 15.69 -8.19 2.80
C ARG A 86 15.94 -7.09 1.76
N ARG A 87 14.89 -6.61 1.11
CA ARG A 87 15.01 -5.53 0.12
C ARG A 87 15.47 -4.23 0.76
N MET A 88 14.93 -3.86 1.92
CA MET A 88 15.33 -2.66 2.64
C MET A 88 16.78 -2.73 3.10
N ALA A 89 17.25 -3.89 3.56
CA ALA A 89 18.67 -4.07 3.90
C ALA A 89 19.60 -3.82 2.71
N LEU A 90 19.27 -4.36 1.52
CA LEU A 90 20.06 -4.14 0.31
C LEU A 90 20.04 -2.68 -0.15
N ILE A 91 18.87 -2.04 -0.10
CA ILE A 91 18.72 -0.62 -0.42
C ILE A 91 19.53 0.24 0.56
N ASN A 92 19.49 -0.10 1.85
CA ASN A 92 20.23 0.61 2.88
C ASN A 92 21.74 0.48 2.68
N GLU A 93 22.22 -0.71 2.32
CA GLU A 93 23.64 -0.97 2.01
C GLU A 93 24.12 -0.11 0.82
N GLU A 94 23.35 -0.08 -0.28
CA GLU A 94 23.66 0.76 -1.44
C GLU A 94 23.62 2.25 -1.09
N PHE A 95 22.58 2.70 -0.37
CA PHE A 95 22.44 4.10 0.04
C PHE A 95 23.58 4.55 0.96
N ARG A 96 23.95 3.71 1.92
CA ARG A 96 25.05 3.95 2.86
C ARG A 96 26.37 4.12 2.11
N ALA A 97 26.67 3.23 1.17
CA ALA A 97 27.89 3.33 0.37
C ALA A 97 27.96 4.62 -0.47
N LEU A 98 26.84 5.03 -1.08
CA LEU A 98 26.76 6.30 -1.79
C LEU A 98 26.96 7.49 -0.85
N PHE A 99 26.31 7.48 0.31
CA PHE A 99 26.40 8.55 1.30
C PHE A 99 27.83 8.70 1.84
N GLU A 100 28.46 7.61 2.23
CA GLU A 100 29.84 7.59 2.70
C GLU A 100 30.79 8.13 1.63
N SER A 101 30.64 7.68 0.37
CA SER A 101 31.44 8.18 -0.75
C SER A 101 31.30 9.68 -0.96
N TRP A 102 30.06 10.20 -0.99
CA TRP A 102 29.83 11.63 -1.20
C TRP A 102 30.28 12.47 0.00
N PHE A 103 30.08 11.98 1.22
CA PHE A 103 30.50 12.68 2.44
C PHE A 103 32.02 12.82 2.50
N GLN A 104 32.75 11.74 2.21
CA GLN A 104 34.22 11.75 2.15
C GLN A 104 34.73 12.71 1.07
N GLU A 105 34.06 12.78 -0.08
CA GLU A 105 34.44 13.72 -1.13
C GLU A 105 34.18 15.19 -0.75
N LEU A 106 33.09 15.47 -0.04
CA LEU A 106 32.73 16.83 0.41
C LEU A 106 33.62 17.34 1.55
N LEU A 107 33.89 16.54 2.59
CA LEU A 107 34.76 16.95 3.69
C LEU A 107 36.25 16.84 3.32
N GLY A 108 36.66 15.82 2.56
CA GLY A 108 38.06 15.46 2.39
C GLY A 108 38.69 14.90 3.66
N GLU A 109 39.94 15.28 3.94
CA GLU A 109 40.64 14.86 5.16
C GLU A 109 39.96 15.44 6.40
N SER A 110 39.16 14.62 7.06
CA SER A 110 38.44 14.95 8.28
C SER A 110 38.58 13.82 9.31
N GLU A 111 38.55 14.20 10.59
CA GLU A 111 38.47 13.27 11.72
C GLU A 111 37.04 12.73 11.93
N TYR A 112 36.06 13.27 11.19
CA TYR A 112 34.67 12.83 11.23
C TYR A 112 34.40 11.73 10.19
N GLU A 113 33.77 10.65 10.64
CA GLU A 113 33.20 9.63 9.77
C GLU A 113 31.67 9.73 9.85
N ALA A 114 30.99 9.65 8.70
CA ALA A 114 29.54 9.66 8.64
C ALA A 114 29.06 8.38 7.94
N THR A 115 28.06 7.74 8.52
CA THR A 115 27.40 6.55 7.95
C THR A 115 25.88 6.69 8.02
N ILE A 116 25.16 5.71 7.50
CA ILE A 116 23.70 5.64 7.52
C ILE A 116 23.30 4.38 8.28
N ASP A 117 22.39 4.50 9.25
CA ASP A 117 21.88 3.33 9.97
C ASP A 117 20.72 2.63 9.24
N GLU A 118 20.20 1.56 9.84
CA GLU A 118 19.11 0.76 9.25
C GLU A 118 17.81 1.55 9.00
N ASN A 119 17.62 2.69 9.68
CA ASN A 119 16.46 3.57 9.53
C ASN A 119 16.70 4.70 8.52
N PHE A 120 17.81 4.64 7.77
CA PHE A 120 18.25 5.70 6.85
C PHE A 120 18.60 7.02 7.54
N GLU A 121 18.97 6.97 8.82
CA GLU A 121 19.40 8.16 9.58
C GLU A 121 20.92 8.32 9.53
N PRO A 122 21.44 9.53 9.27
CA PRO A 122 22.87 9.80 9.37
C PRO A 122 23.38 9.63 10.79
N ARG A 123 24.50 8.91 10.94
CA ARG A 123 25.27 8.79 12.18
C ARG A 123 26.65 9.35 11.96
N ILE A 124 27.09 10.22 12.85
CA ILE A 124 28.41 10.81 12.80
C ILE A 124 29.24 10.26 13.95
N THR A 125 30.48 9.91 13.65
CA THR A 125 31.46 9.49 14.65
C THR A 125 32.71 10.35 14.55
N TYR A 126 33.32 10.60 15.72
CA TYR A 126 34.60 11.27 15.85
C TYR A 126 35.47 10.43 16.78
N GLU A 127 36.67 10.04 16.35
CA GLU A 127 37.54 9.14 17.11
C GLU A 127 36.82 7.87 17.65
N LYS A 128 35.87 7.32 16.87
CA LYS A 128 35.01 6.17 17.22
C LYS A 128 33.93 6.42 18.28
N TYR A 129 33.63 7.67 18.60
CA TYR A 129 32.51 8.04 19.46
C TYR A 129 31.35 8.61 18.65
N ASP A 130 30.13 8.12 18.90
CA ASP A 130 28.91 8.66 18.31
C ASP A 130 28.69 10.11 18.75
N MET A 131 28.46 10.98 17.77
CA MET A 131 28.18 12.39 17.97
C MET A 131 26.79 12.77 17.44
N PRO A 132 26.04 13.62 18.17
CA PRO A 132 24.82 14.21 17.64
C PRO A 132 25.14 15.09 16.42
N ILE A 133 24.32 15.00 15.36
CA ILE A 133 24.43 15.88 14.17
C ILE A 133 24.39 17.37 14.57
N GLY A 134 23.65 17.71 15.63
CA GLY A 134 23.56 19.08 16.15
C GLY A 134 24.90 19.66 16.61
N SER A 135 25.86 18.81 16.97
CA SER A 135 27.21 19.20 17.43
C SER A 135 28.15 19.58 16.29
N LEU A 136 27.78 19.31 15.03
CA LEU A 136 28.59 19.62 13.86
C LEU A 136 28.61 21.13 13.57
N SER A 137 29.72 21.57 12.96
CA SER A 137 29.84 22.91 12.41
C SER A 137 28.84 23.16 11.27
N GLY A 138 28.61 24.43 10.91
CA GLY A 138 27.69 24.78 9.83
C GLY A 138 28.02 24.05 8.52
N GLY A 139 29.29 24.10 8.10
CA GLY A 139 29.76 23.45 6.87
C GLY A 139 29.71 21.93 6.91
N GLU A 140 30.00 21.31 8.06
CA GLU A 140 29.85 19.86 8.26
C GLU A 140 28.38 19.44 8.12
N ARG A 141 27.45 20.16 8.75
CA ARG A 141 26.01 19.88 8.61
C ARG A 141 25.53 20.02 7.18
N THR A 142 25.97 21.07 6.48
CA THR A 142 25.63 21.26 5.07
C THR A 142 26.21 20.12 4.22
N SER A 143 27.41 19.61 4.55
CA SER A 143 28.03 18.48 3.84
C SER A 143 27.27 17.17 4.05
N VAL A 144 26.84 16.88 5.29
CA VAL A 144 25.95 15.74 5.58
C VAL A 144 24.65 15.86 4.78
N ALA A 145 24.02 17.04 4.80
CA ALA A 145 22.77 17.28 4.11
C ALA A 145 22.90 17.13 2.59
N LEU A 146 23.99 17.64 2.01
CA LEU A 146 24.25 17.52 0.58
C LEU A 146 24.55 16.07 0.19
N ALA A 147 25.46 15.38 0.88
CA ALA A 147 25.77 13.96 0.64
C ALA A 147 24.50 13.09 0.67
N TYR A 148 23.62 13.33 1.64
CA TYR A 148 22.34 12.64 1.74
C TYR A 148 21.45 12.89 0.51
N ARG A 149 21.31 14.15 0.08
CA ARG A 149 20.52 14.52 -1.10
C ARG A 149 21.08 13.91 -2.39
N LEU A 150 22.40 13.90 -2.57
CA LEU A 150 23.04 13.30 -3.75
C LEU A 150 22.83 11.79 -3.79
N SER A 151 22.96 11.12 -2.64
CA SER A 151 22.69 9.69 -2.49
C SER A 151 21.25 9.36 -2.84
N LEU A 152 20.31 10.14 -2.32
CA LEU A 152 18.88 9.96 -2.57
C LEU A 152 18.54 10.18 -4.05
N ASN A 153 19.08 11.23 -4.67
CA ASN A 153 18.89 11.49 -6.11
C ASN A 153 19.39 10.31 -6.96
N THR A 154 20.60 9.82 -6.68
CA THR A 154 21.20 8.68 -7.38
C THR A 154 20.35 7.41 -7.22
N MET A 155 19.93 7.10 -6.00
CA MET A 155 19.16 5.88 -5.71
C MET A 155 17.76 5.92 -6.34
N VAL A 156 17.07 7.07 -6.25
CA VAL A 156 15.75 7.26 -6.87
C VAL A 156 15.85 7.16 -8.39
N LYS A 157 16.89 7.73 -9.00
CA LYS A 157 17.13 7.62 -10.45
C LYS A 157 17.25 6.16 -10.88
N ARG A 158 18.07 5.37 -10.18
CA ARG A 158 18.27 3.94 -10.45
C ARG A 158 16.99 3.14 -10.29
N SER A 159 16.24 3.39 -9.22
CA SER A 159 15.00 2.66 -8.90
C SER A 159 13.87 2.94 -9.91
N LEU A 160 13.72 4.19 -10.35
CA LEU A 160 12.66 4.61 -11.27
C LEU A 160 13.04 4.53 -12.75
N GLY A 161 14.30 4.24 -13.08
CA GLY A 161 14.78 4.15 -14.47
C GLY A 161 14.64 5.46 -15.25
N LEU A 162 14.73 6.61 -14.57
CA LEU A 162 14.54 7.92 -15.18
C LEU A 162 15.67 8.20 -16.19
N LYS A 163 15.30 8.44 -17.45
CA LYS A 163 16.23 8.69 -18.57
C LYS A 163 16.75 10.12 -18.64
N THR A 164 16.05 11.07 -18.04
CA THR A 164 16.44 12.49 -18.00
C THR A 164 16.27 12.99 -16.56
N ASN A 165 17.31 13.61 -15.99
CA ASN A 165 17.29 14.06 -14.60
C ASN A 165 17.75 15.52 -14.48
N LEU A 166 16.88 16.31 -13.84
CA LEU A 166 17.14 17.71 -13.49
C LEU A 166 17.29 17.79 -11.97
N LEU A 167 18.46 18.19 -11.49
CA LEU A 167 18.70 18.48 -10.08
C LEU A 167 18.68 19.99 -9.87
N ILE A 168 17.81 20.49 -8.98
CA ILE A 168 17.78 21.90 -8.59
C ILE A 168 18.24 22.00 -7.15
N LEU A 169 19.26 22.83 -6.92
CA LEU A 169 19.84 23.09 -5.61
C LEU A 169 19.72 24.58 -5.28
N ASP A 170 19.02 24.90 -4.19
CA ASP A 170 18.88 26.27 -3.69
C ASP A 170 19.84 26.49 -2.51
N GLU A 171 20.80 27.40 -2.69
CA GLU A 171 21.90 27.70 -1.77
C GLU A 171 22.54 26.44 -1.13
N PRO A 172 22.97 25.45 -1.93
CA PRO A 172 23.45 24.17 -1.41
C PRO A 172 24.77 24.25 -0.65
N THR A 173 25.44 25.41 -0.68
CA THR A 173 26.79 25.62 -0.19
C THR A 173 26.88 26.58 0.98
N ASP A 174 25.75 26.95 1.59
CA ASP A 174 25.78 27.81 2.77
C ASP A 174 26.62 27.16 3.89
N GLY A 175 27.64 27.88 4.36
CA GLY A 175 28.61 27.40 5.34
C GLY A 175 29.79 26.59 4.79
N PHE A 176 29.93 26.42 3.47
CA PHE A 176 31.10 25.74 2.87
C PHE A 176 32.34 26.63 2.87
N SER A 177 33.51 26.03 3.09
CA SER A 177 34.78 26.70 2.84
C SER A 177 35.05 26.81 1.33
N LYS A 178 35.95 27.72 0.94
CA LYS A 178 36.36 27.84 -0.48
C LYS A 178 36.92 26.53 -1.02
N ASP A 179 37.67 25.79 -0.21
CA ASP A 179 38.22 24.49 -0.61
C ASP A 179 37.12 23.45 -0.85
N GLN A 180 36.05 23.47 -0.05
CA GLN A 180 34.89 22.61 -0.28
C GLN A 180 34.11 23.00 -1.54
N LEU A 181 34.00 24.31 -1.84
CA LEU A 181 33.38 24.80 -3.07
C LEU A 181 34.12 24.32 -4.33
N TYR A 182 35.45 24.25 -4.29
CA TYR A 182 36.22 23.71 -5.42
C TYR A 182 35.97 22.22 -5.66
N LYS A 183 35.80 21.42 -4.60
CA LYS A 183 35.49 19.99 -4.70
C LYS A 183 34.10 19.71 -5.27
N LEU A 184 33.15 20.65 -5.13
CA LEU A 184 31.80 20.48 -5.68
C LEU A 184 31.79 20.29 -7.19
N LYS A 185 32.74 20.89 -7.90
CA LYS A 185 32.87 20.67 -9.35
C LYS A 185 33.08 19.18 -9.65
N ASP A 186 34.07 18.57 -9.00
CA ASP A 186 34.40 17.16 -9.23
C ASP A 186 33.23 16.24 -8.85
N ILE A 187 32.48 16.61 -7.82
CA ILE A 187 31.27 15.90 -7.38
C ILE A 187 30.16 16.00 -8.44
N PHE A 188 29.90 17.21 -8.95
CA PHE A 188 28.90 17.43 -9.98
C PHE A 188 29.26 16.75 -11.30
N ASP A 189 30.55 16.74 -11.67
CA ASP A 189 31.06 16.05 -12.87
C ASP A 189 30.95 14.51 -12.75
N LYS A 190 31.09 13.97 -11.53
CA LYS A 190 30.90 12.52 -11.26
C LYS A 190 29.43 12.12 -11.20
N MET A 191 28.53 13.05 -10.96
CA MET A 191 27.12 12.75 -10.95
C MET A 191 26.63 12.49 -12.38
N ASP A 192 26.01 11.33 -12.56
CA ASP A 192 25.28 11.02 -13.79
C ASP A 192 23.94 11.78 -13.80
N THR A 193 23.99 13.11 -13.96
CA THR A 193 22.81 13.99 -14.01
C THR A 193 22.91 14.90 -15.23
N ASP A 194 21.87 14.93 -16.07
CA ASP A 194 21.91 15.67 -17.34
C ASP A 194 21.92 17.18 -17.17
N GLN A 195 21.25 17.67 -16.12
CA GLN A 195 21.16 19.11 -15.84
C GLN A 195 21.15 19.37 -14.34
N ILE A 196 22.07 20.24 -13.90
CA ILE A 196 22.10 20.74 -12.53
C ILE A 196 21.84 22.25 -12.59
N ILE A 197 20.86 22.73 -11.84
CA ILE A 197 20.58 24.16 -11.65
C ILE A 197 20.93 24.49 -10.21
N ILE A 198 21.86 25.42 -10.03
CA ILE A 198 22.27 25.92 -8.72
C ILE A 198 21.84 27.37 -8.61
N VAL A 199 21.07 27.68 -7.57
CA VAL A 199 20.76 29.06 -7.17
C VAL A 199 21.72 29.40 -6.05
N THR A 200 22.56 30.41 -6.27
CA THR A 200 23.57 30.81 -5.29
C THR A 200 23.97 32.26 -5.43
N HIS A 201 24.43 32.85 -4.32
CA HIS A 201 25.12 34.13 -4.28
C HIS A 201 26.65 34.01 -4.27
N GLU A 202 27.19 32.79 -4.17
CA GLU A 202 28.64 32.51 -4.15
C GLU A 202 29.26 32.68 -5.53
N LYS A 203 30.30 33.53 -5.64
CA LYS A 203 30.93 33.85 -6.93
C LYS A 203 31.85 32.74 -7.41
N GLU A 204 32.39 31.97 -6.47
CA GLU A 204 33.28 30.84 -6.71
C GLU A 204 32.59 29.76 -7.57
N LEU A 205 31.29 29.57 -7.40
CA LEU A 205 30.48 28.62 -8.19
C LEU A 205 30.25 29.07 -9.64
N ILE A 206 30.45 30.35 -9.96
CA ILE A 206 30.37 30.86 -11.35
C ILE A 206 31.41 30.17 -12.22
N ASN A 207 32.59 29.86 -11.67
CA ASN A 207 33.71 29.27 -12.40
C ASN A 207 33.52 27.79 -12.74
N ILE A 208 32.51 27.14 -12.15
CA ILE A 208 32.25 25.70 -12.35
C ILE A 208 31.00 25.45 -13.20
N ALA A 209 30.21 26.49 -13.49
CA ALA A 209 28.96 26.38 -14.23
C ALA A 209 29.19 26.50 -15.74
N ASP A 210 28.49 25.72 -16.55
CA ASP A 210 28.52 25.88 -18.02
C ASP A 210 27.77 27.13 -18.48
N VAL A 211 26.69 27.50 -17.77
CA VAL A 211 25.80 28.62 -18.10
C VAL A 211 25.46 29.41 -16.85
N VAL A 212 25.62 30.74 -16.91
CA VAL A 212 25.40 31.62 -15.77
C VAL A 212 24.30 32.63 -16.06
N TYR A 213 23.24 32.59 -15.25
CA TYR A 213 22.20 33.61 -15.22
C TYR A 213 22.42 34.54 -14.03
N HIS A 214 22.94 35.74 -14.29
CA HIS A 214 23.09 36.74 -13.24
C HIS A 214 21.75 37.45 -13.00
N VAL A 215 21.25 37.38 -11.76
CA VAL A 215 19.99 38.00 -11.36
C VAL A 215 20.28 39.18 -10.44
N GLU A 216 19.81 40.37 -10.82
CA GLU A 216 19.92 41.59 -10.00
C GLU A 216 18.53 42.22 -9.77
N LYS A 217 18.37 42.97 -8.67
CA LYS A 217 17.13 43.70 -8.37
C LYS A 217 17.31 45.18 -8.70
N VAL A 218 16.58 45.68 -9.70
CA VAL A 218 16.65 47.07 -10.16
C VAL A 218 15.27 47.73 -10.05
N GLY A 219 15.15 48.77 -9.24
CA GLY A 219 13.88 49.50 -9.05
C GLY A 219 12.73 48.59 -8.57
N GLY A 220 13.04 47.58 -7.75
CA GLY A 220 12.05 46.62 -7.24
C GLY A 220 11.70 45.47 -8.20
N LYS A 221 12.23 45.45 -9.43
CA LYS A 221 12.03 44.36 -10.41
C LYS A 221 13.30 43.52 -10.57
N SER A 222 13.14 42.21 -10.72
CA SER A 222 14.27 41.33 -11.06
C SER A 222 14.66 41.53 -12.53
N ARG A 223 15.95 41.67 -12.77
CA ARG A 223 16.56 41.70 -14.10
C ARG A 223 17.53 40.54 -14.22
N ILE A 224 17.47 39.83 -15.35
CA ILE A 224 18.30 38.66 -15.63
C ILE A 224 19.27 39.01 -16.76
N ILE A 225 20.55 38.71 -16.56
CA ILE A 225 21.63 38.95 -17.52
C ILE A 225 22.33 37.61 -17.76
N LEU A 226 22.31 37.13 -19.01
CA LEU A 226 23.05 35.93 -19.39
C LEU A 226 24.55 36.26 -19.49
N ARG A 227 25.37 35.49 -18.78
CA ARG A 227 26.83 35.52 -18.93
C ARG A 227 27.30 34.14 -19.40
N GLN A 228 28.21 34.11 -20.36
CA GLN A 228 28.93 32.87 -20.67
C GLN A 228 30.01 32.67 -19.61
N ALA A 229 30.11 31.45 -19.08
CA ALA A 229 31.25 31.06 -18.26
C ALA A 229 32.51 31.02 -19.15
N GLN A 230 33.65 31.46 -18.60
CA GLN A 230 34.95 31.43 -19.29
C GLN A 230 35.64 30.09 -19.10
#